data_AF-A0AAD1VHV9-F1
#
_entry.id   AF-A0AAD1VHV9-F1
#
_cell.length_a   1.000
_cell.length_b   1.000
_cell.length_c   1.000
_cell.angle_alpha   90.00
_cell.angle_beta   90.00
_cell.angle_gamma   90.00
#
_symmetry.space_group_name_H-M   'P 1'
#
loop_
_entity.id
_entity.type
_entity.pdbx_description
1 polymer ?
#
loop_
_entity_poly.entity_id
_entity_poly.type
_entity_poly.pdbx_seq_one_letter_code
_entity_poly.pdbx_strand_id
1 'polypeptide(L)'
;MGEKAYMKSQQGAGSSQAPIATSAQASEGSDIAGRDRYRFFERPLVPFTQQMAPNVLLAVSRADHSPRTPRAPTPLVRTVGIQTDYRDSEAQTDPYTPEFIVRPGSVPELLTLANLTWGRGLPAGLAEVEMIERAREKRAWEASLPPLSDLSQLEKRRKMMDEQERKEWAFREREIEKYDLYCAFRLMAVSDNLQEK
;
A
#
# COMPACT_ATOMS: atom_id res chain seq x y z
N MET A 1 -0.39 8.03 59.85
CA MET A 1 0.77 8.40 59.02
C MET A 1 0.78 7.43 57.86
N GLY A 2 0.58 7.76 56.59
CA GLY A 2 0.51 8.96 55.76
C GLY A 2 0.55 8.39 54.32
N GLU A 3 0.11 9.01 53.24
CA GLU A 3 -0.56 10.27 52.95
C GLU A 3 -0.97 10.12 51.46
N LYS A 4 -2.15 10.59 51.06
CA LYS A 4 -2.56 10.69 49.64
C LYS A 4 -1.97 11.98 49.08
N ALA A 5 -1.33 11.94 47.90
CA ALA A 5 -0.97 13.13 47.11
C ALA A 5 -1.36 12.86 45.65
N TYR A 6 -2.45 13.44 45.14
CA TYR A 6 -2.66 14.81 44.61
C TYR A 6 -1.96 15.08 43.26
N MET A 7 -2.79 15.40 42.26
CA MET A 7 -2.43 15.88 40.93
C MET A 7 -1.57 17.15 40.98
N LYS A 8 -0.62 17.29 40.05
CA LYS A 8 -0.25 18.62 39.54
C LYS A 8 0.19 18.55 38.09
N SER A 9 -0.63 19.17 37.26
CA SER A 9 -0.29 19.71 35.95
C SER A 9 0.80 20.77 36.08
N GLN A 10 1.84 20.74 35.25
CA GLN A 10 2.51 21.95 34.76
C GLN A 10 3.00 21.75 33.33
N GLN A 11 2.76 22.80 32.55
CA GLN A 11 3.10 23.04 31.15
C GLN A 11 4.58 23.39 30.98
N GLY A 12 5.09 23.24 29.75
CA GLY A 12 5.97 24.26 29.16
C GLY A 12 7.20 23.79 28.40
N ALA A 13 7.16 23.99 27.07
CA ALA A 13 8.25 24.30 26.13
C ALA A 13 9.33 23.21 25.87
N GLY A 14 9.73 22.90 24.64
CA GLY A 14 9.40 23.44 23.32
C GLY A 14 9.84 22.46 22.24
N SER A 15 8.95 22.22 21.26
CA SER A 15 9.32 21.56 20.01
C SER A 15 10.06 22.54 19.13
N SER A 16 11.29 22.17 18.75
CA SER A 16 12.04 22.80 17.67
C SER A 16 11.29 22.59 16.37
N GLN A 17 10.52 23.60 15.95
CA GLN A 17 10.07 23.71 14.57
C GLN A 17 11.14 24.43 13.78
N ALA A 18 11.69 23.74 12.78
CA ALA A 18 12.47 24.38 11.73
C ALA A 18 11.61 25.50 11.10
N PRO A 19 12.17 26.69 10.82
CA PRO A 19 11.41 27.74 10.18
C PRO A 19 10.99 27.25 8.79
N ILE A 20 9.69 27.20 8.56
CA ILE A 20 9.13 27.18 7.22
C ILE A 20 9.67 28.44 6.55
N ALA A 21 10.61 28.26 5.61
CA ALA A 21 11.07 29.32 4.75
C ALA A 21 9.87 29.76 3.90
N THR A 22 9.13 30.73 4.43
CA THR A 22 8.25 31.55 3.63
C THR A 22 9.19 32.35 2.74
N SER A 23 9.33 31.95 1.49
CA SER A 23 9.96 32.77 0.46
C SER A 23 9.04 33.95 0.15
N ALA A 24 8.86 34.83 1.13
CA ALA A 24 8.46 36.21 0.89
C ALA A 24 9.70 36.96 0.37
N GLN A 25 10.21 36.54 -0.80
CA GLN A 25 10.93 37.48 -1.63
C GLN A 25 9.85 38.39 -2.22
N ALA A 26 9.58 39.49 -1.50
CA ALA A 26 9.00 40.66 -2.11
C ALA A 26 9.98 41.11 -3.21
N SER A 27 9.78 40.62 -4.44
CA SER A 27 10.45 41.17 -5.61
C SER A 27 9.83 42.53 -5.86
N GLU A 28 10.46 43.57 -5.31
CA GLU A 28 10.20 44.95 -5.72
C GLU A 28 10.31 45.02 -7.25
N GLY A 29 9.16 45.11 -7.92
CA GLY A 29 9.06 45.21 -9.39
C GLY A 29 8.34 44.05 -10.11
N SER A 30 7.89 42.99 -9.43
CA SER A 30 7.10 41.95 -10.11
C SER A 30 5.64 42.36 -10.26
N ASP A 31 5.22 42.60 -11.50
CA ASP A 31 3.82 42.91 -11.81
C ASP A 31 2.99 41.62 -11.88
N ILE A 32 2.34 41.30 -10.75
CA ILE A 32 1.53 40.09 -10.54
C ILE A 32 0.32 40.03 -11.49
N ALA A 33 -0.18 41.17 -11.94
CA ALA A 33 -1.32 41.26 -12.86
C ALA A 33 -0.90 41.36 -14.33
N GLY A 34 0.37 41.70 -14.60
CA GLY A 34 0.92 41.92 -15.93
C GLY A 34 1.89 40.82 -16.38
N ARG A 35 3.12 41.23 -16.69
CA ARG A 35 4.14 40.42 -17.36
C ARG A 35 4.50 39.15 -16.59
N ASP A 36 4.50 39.19 -15.27
CA ASP A 36 4.97 38.09 -14.43
C ASP A 36 3.83 37.20 -13.91
N ARG A 37 2.61 37.39 -14.41
CA ARG A 37 1.42 36.64 -14.00
C ARG A 37 1.59 35.11 -14.13
N TYR A 38 2.33 34.64 -15.12
CA TYR A 38 2.56 33.21 -15.32
C TYR A 38 3.38 32.54 -14.21
N ARG A 39 4.14 33.30 -13.42
CA ARG A 39 4.93 32.78 -12.31
C ARG A 39 4.10 32.52 -11.05
N PHE A 40 2.95 33.20 -10.95
CA PHE A 40 2.09 33.18 -9.76
C PHE A 40 0.75 32.47 -9.98
N PHE A 41 0.38 32.23 -11.24
CA PHE A 41 -0.88 31.57 -11.60
C PHE A 41 -0.64 30.44 -12.61
N GLU A 42 -0.41 29.24 -12.10
CA GLU A 42 -0.49 28.02 -12.91
C GLU A 42 -1.97 27.63 -13.03
N ARG A 43 -2.61 28.00 -14.15
CA ARG A 43 -3.93 27.45 -14.48
C ARG A 43 -3.68 26.08 -15.11
N PRO A 44 -4.13 24.97 -14.51
CA PRO A 44 -4.03 23.68 -15.17
C PRO A 44 -4.77 23.75 -16.51
N LEU A 45 -4.10 23.30 -17.57
CA LEU A 45 -4.69 23.17 -18.90
C LEU A 45 -5.78 22.10 -18.82
N VAL A 46 -7.03 22.53 -18.61
CA VAL A 46 -8.19 21.64 -18.71
C VAL A 46 -8.48 21.45 -20.20
N PRO A 47 -8.33 20.25 -20.77
CA PRO A 47 -8.36 20.03 -22.23
C PRO A 47 -9.76 20.11 -22.85
N PHE A 48 -10.74 20.69 -22.15
CA PHE A 48 -12.11 20.83 -22.66
C PHE A 48 -12.72 22.20 -22.31
N THR A 49 -12.05 23.28 -22.69
CA THR A 49 -12.73 24.56 -22.88
C THR A 49 -13.58 24.45 -24.13
N GLN A 50 -14.89 24.25 -23.94
CA GLN A 50 -15.87 24.44 -24.99
C GLN A 50 -15.68 25.86 -25.56
N GLN A 51 -15.06 25.95 -26.74
CA GLN A 51 -14.81 27.22 -27.42
C GLN A 51 -16.16 27.78 -27.89
N MET A 52 -16.79 28.58 -27.03
CA MET A 52 -17.93 29.39 -27.45
C MET A 52 -17.43 30.48 -28.38
N ALA A 53 -18.07 30.62 -29.54
CA ALA A 53 -17.68 31.61 -30.53
C ALA A 53 -17.72 33.03 -29.92
N PRO A 54 -16.79 33.94 -30.27
CA PRO A 54 -16.70 35.28 -29.67
C PRO A 54 -17.98 36.11 -29.83
N ASN A 55 -18.78 35.84 -30.87
CA ASN A 55 -20.09 36.48 -31.07
C ASN A 55 -21.12 36.13 -29.98
N VAL A 56 -21.01 34.94 -29.37
CA VAL A 56 -21.87 34.51 -28.25
C VAL A 56 -21.51 35.24 -26.97
N LEU A 57 -20.19 35.44 -26.71
CA LEU A 57 -19.72 36.24 -25.60
C LEU A 57 -20.11 37.72 -25.74
N LEU A 58 -20.03 38.28 -26.96
CA LEU A 58 -20.39 39.67 -27.23
C LEU A 58 -21.91 39.93 -27.14
N ALA A 59 -22.74 38.91 -27.45
CA ALA A 59 -24.19 39.00 -27.35
C ALA A 59 -24.68 39.03 -25.89
N VAL A 60 -24.01 38.31 -24.98
CA VAL A 60 -24.32 38.33 -23.54
C VAL A 60 -24.07 39.72 -22.93
N SER A 61 -23.12 40.49 -23.45
CA SER A 61 -22.82 41.85 -23.00
C SER A 61 -23.92 42.87 -23.34
N ARG A 62 -24.82 42.53 -24.27
CA ARG A 62 -25.95 43.38 -24.69
C ARG A 62 -27.28 42.97 -24.07
N ALA A 63 -27.32 41.85 -23.34
CA ALA A 63 -28.48 41.53 -22.53
C ALA A 63 -28.55 42.56 -21.39
N ASP A 64 -29.68 43.24 -21.34
CA ASP A 64 -29.98 44.31 -20.40
C ASP A 64 -29.48 44.02 -19.00
N HIS A 65 -28.93 45.05 -18.37
CA HIS A 65 -28.63 45.09 -16.96
C HIS A 65 -29.94 44.94 -16.19
N SER A 66 -30.42 43.70 -16.02
CA SER A 66 -31.46 43.39 -15.06
C SER A 66 -30.95 43.90 -13.72
N PRO A 67 -31.71 44.76 -13.00
CA PRO A 67 -31.27 45.27 -11.72
C PRO A 67 -31.01 44.06 -10.83
N ARG A 68 -29.73 43.84 -10.53
CA ARG A 68 -29.29 42.74 -9.68
C ARG A 68 -30.00 42.93 -8.35
N THR A 69 -31.01 42.11 -8.09
CA THR A 69 -31.69 42.07 -6.79
C THR A 69 -30.62 42.05 -5.71
N PRO A 70 -30.69 42.92 -4.69
CA PRO A 70 -29.66 42.99 -3.66
C PRO A 70 -29.56 41.59 -3.03
N ARG A 71 -28.46 40.90 -3.35
CA ARG A 71 -28.16 39.61 -2.75
C ARG A 71 -27.96 39.89 -1.27
N ALA A 72 -28.73 39.21 -0.42
CA ALA A 72 -28.61 39.35 1.03
C ALA A 72 -27.13 39.20 1.43
N PRO A 73 -26.63 40.02 2.39
CA PRO A 73 -25.24 39.97 2.81
C PRO A 73 -24.92 38.55 3.27
N THR A 74 -24.04 37.88 2.55
CA THR A 74 -23.53 36.59 2.99
C THR A 74 -22.78 36.80 4.30
N PRO A 75 -23.13 36.08 5.37
CA PRO A 75 -22.48 36.25 6.66
C PRO A 75 -20.98 35.97 6.54
N LEU A 76 -20.17 36.75 7.27
CA LEU A 76 -18.70 36.61 7.30
C LEU A 76 -18.26 35.20 7.69
N VAL A 77 -19.06 34.54 8.53
CA VAL A 77 -18.83 33.19 9.01
C VAL A 77 -19.99 32.31 8.55
N ARG A 78 -19.66 31.24 7.82
CA ARG A 78 -20.60 30.17 7.45
C ARG A 78 -20.08 28.86 8.01
N THR A 79 -20.95 28.10 8.67
CA THR A 79 -20.64 26.72 9.05
C THR A 79 -20.75 25.86 7.80
N VAL A 80 -19.64 25.24 7.40
CA VAL A 80 -19.61 24.27 6.31
C VAL A 80 -19.42 22.91 6.96
N GLY A 81 -20.39 22.01 6.80
CA GLY A 81 -20.19 20.61 7.12
C GLY A 81 -19.17 20.05 6.14
N ILE A 82 -18.01 19.64 6.63
CA ILE A 82 -17.02 18.90 5.84
C ILE A 82 -17.27 17.43 6.17
N GLN A 83 -17.76 16.66 5.21
CA GLN A 83 -17.76 15.20 5.31
C GLN A 83 -16.31 14.77 5.12
N THR A 84 -15.65 14.38 6.21
CA THR A 84 -14.32 13.78 6.14
C THR A 84 -14.45 12.45 5.41
N ASP A 85 -13.70 12.28 4.32
CA ASP A 85 -13.59 11.02 3.57
C ASP A 85 -12.78 9.94 4.34
N TYR A 86 -12.58 10.17 5.63
CA TYR A 86 -11.77 9.32 6.49
C TYR A 86 -12.58 8.09 6.87
N ARG A 87 -12.28 6.99 6.19
CA ARG A 87 -12.77 5.66 6.56
C ARG A 87 -11.88 5.15 7.70
N ASP A 88 -12.50 4.84 8.84
CA ASP A 88 -11.82 4.13 9.94
C ASP A 88 -11.31 2.78 9.43
N SER A 89 -10.03 2.76 9.10
CA SER A 89 -9.32 1.59 8.58
C SER A 89 -9.05 0.56 9.68
N GLU A 90 -9.12 1.01 10.93
CA GLU A 90 -8.84 0.26 12.15
C GLU A 90 -10.02 -0.59 12.64
N ALA A 91 -11.23 -0.36 12.13
CA ALA A 91 -12.41 -1.17 12.46
C ALA A 91 -12.55 -2.44 11.59
N GLN A 92 -11.62 -2.69 10.66
CA GLN A 92 -11.69 -3.79 9.72
C GLN A 92 -11.07 -5.07 10.31
N THR A 93 -11.92 -5.89 10.92
CA THR A 93 -11.53 -7.20 11.47
C THR A 93 -11.19 -8.17 10.34
N ASP A 94 -10.35 -9.17 10.65
CA ASP A 94 -10.12 -10.30 9.76
C ASP A 94 -11.47 -10.97 9.40
N PRO A 95 -11.66 -11.37 8.13
CA PRO A 95 -12.86 -12.09 7.72
C PRO A 95 -13.08 -13.32 8.62
N TYR A 96 -14.32 -13.52 9.06
CA TYR A 96 -14.67 -14.67 9.89
C TYR A 96 -14.33 -15.99 9.17
N THR A 97 -13.52 -16.83 9.82
CA THR A 97 -13.18 -18.17 9.34
C THR A 97 -14.04 -19.20 10.08
N PRO A 98 -15.01 -19.86 9.41
CA PRO A 98 -15.89 -20.82 10.06
C PRO A 98 -15.16 -22.12 10.43
N GLU A 99 -15.69 -22.84 11.42
CA GLU A 99 -15.24 -24.18 11.75
C GLU A 99 -15.54 -25.17 10.61
N PHE A 100 -14.64 -26.12 10.39
CA PHE A 100 -14.78 -27.16 9.36
C PHE A 100 -14.63 -28.56 9.97
N ILE A 101 -15.30 -29.53 9.36
CA ILE A 101 -15.22 -30.95 9.74
C ILE A 101 -14.59 -31.72 8.58
N VAL A 102 -13.50 -32.43 8.84
CA VAL A 102 -12.77 -33.22 7.83
C VAL A 102 -13.16 -34.68 7.93
N ARG A 103 -13.42 -35.33 6.78
CA ARG A 103 -13.64 -36.78 6.75
C ARG A 103 -12.32 -37.51 7.08
N PRO A 104 -12.36 -38.54 7.94
CA PRO A 104 -11.16 -39.31 8.25
C PRO A 104 -10.60 -39.95 6.97
N GLY A 105 -9.31 -39.76 6.71
CA GLY A 105 -8.61 -40.29 5.54
C GLY A 105 -8.52 -39.35 4.33
N SER A 106 -9.22 -38.20 4.34
CA SER A 106 -9.03 -37.17 3.31
C SER A 106 -8.31 -35.95 3.88
N VAL A 107 -7.22 -35.51 3.26
CA VAL A 107 -6.55 -34.25 3.59
C VAL A 107 -6.81 -33.26 2.45
N PRO A 108 -7.80 -32.36 2.58
CA PRO A 108 -8.11 -31.39 1.54
C PRO A 108 -6.98 -30.37 1.39
N GLU A 109 -6.66 -30.01 0.14
CA GLU A 109 -5.61 -29.05 -0.19
C GLU A 109 -5.81 -27.70 0.48
N LEU A 110 -7.05 -27.21 0.55
CA LEU A 110 -7.37 -25.91 1.16
C LEU A 110 -6.88 -25.80 2.61
N LEU A 111 -6.88 -26.90 3.37
CA LEU A 111 -6.38 -26.89 4.75
C LEU A 111 -4.86 -26.79 4.85
N THR A 112 -4.15 -27.20 3.80
CA THR A 112 -2.69 -26.99 3.74
C THR A 112 -2.33 -25.51 3.50
N LEU A 113 -3.29 -24.71 3.04
CA LEU A 113 -3.15 -23.27 2.77
C LEU A 113 -3.61 -22.39 3.94
N ALA A 114 -4.04 -22.96 5.07
CA ALA A 114 -4.59 -22.21 6.20
C ALA A 114 -3.61 -21.18 6.81
N ASN A 115 -2.31 -21.31 6.53
CA ASN A 115 -1.28 -20.37 6.96
C ASN A 115 -1.29 -19.04 6.18
N LEU A 116 -1.94 -19.03 5.02
CA LEU A 116 -2.13 -17.83 4.18
C LEU A 116 -3.41 -17.12 4.64
N THR A 117 -3.24 -16.00 5.32
CA THR A 117 -4.36 -15.16 5.79
C THR A 117 -4.30 -13.78 5.14
N TRP A 118 -5.39 -13.03 5.22
CA TRP A 118 -5.43 -11.65 4.72
C TRP A 118 -4.31 -10.81 5.35
N GLY A 119 -3.54 -10.09 4.54
CA GLY A 119 -2.37 -9.33 5.00
C GLY A 119 -1.14 -10.18 5.34
N ARG A 120 -1.23 -11.52 5.28
CA ARG A 120 -0.15 -12.47 5.54
C ARG A 120 -0.11 -13.56 4.45
N GLY A 121 0.25 -13.13 3.23
CA GLY A 121 0.34 -13.98 2.04
C GLY A 121 -0.88 -13.92 1.12
N LEU A 122 -1.94 -13.19 1.49
CA LEU A 122 -3.05 -12.85 0.61
C LEU A 122 -3.22 -11.31 0.53
N PRO A 123 -3.42 -10.72 -0.67
CA PRO A 123 -3.55 -11.36 -1.98
C PRO A 123 -2.27 -12.07 -2.43
N ALA A 124 -2.42 -13.27 -3.02
CA ALA A 124 -1.28 -14.13 -3.34
C ALA A 124 -0.38 -13.47 -4.38
N GLY A 125 0.90 -13.31 -4.06
CA GLY A 125 1.94 -12.93 -4.99
C GLY A 125 2.50 -14.13 -5.75
N LEU A 126 3.52 -13.88 -6.56
CA LEU A 126 4.17 -14.92 -7.35
C LEU A 126 4.80 -16.02 -6.48
N ALA A 127 5.41 -15.64 -5.35
CA ALA A 127 6.06 -16.58 -4.45
C ALA A 127 5.07 -17.54 -3.80
N GLU A 128 3.90 -17.04 -3.38
CA GLU A 128 2.85 -17.89 -2.79
C GLU A 128 2.26 -18.84 -3.84
N VAL A 129 2.04 -18.38 -5.07
CA VAL A 129 1.55 -19.24 -6.16
C VAL A 129 2.55 -20.35 -6.49
N GLU A 130 3.83 -20.01 -6.63
CA GLU A 130 4.90 -21.01 -6.89
C GLU A 130 4.99 -22.05 -5.76
N MET A 131 4.86 -21.63 -4.51
CA MET A 131 4.82 -22.53 -3.36
C MET A 131 3.64 -23.52 -3.44
N ILE A 132 2.45 -23.02 -3.82
CA ILE A 132 1.23 -23.84 -3.95
C ILE A 132 1.37 -24.85 -5.09
N GLU A 133 1.86 -24.42 -6.25
CA GLU A 133 2.06 -25.28 -7.41
C GLU A 133 3.06 -26.39 -7.10
N ARG A 134 4.18 -26.05 -6.48
CA ARG A 134 5.17 -27.04 -6.04
C ARG A 134 4.59 -28.04 -5.03
N ALA A 135 3.75 -27.57 -4.10
CA ALA A 135 3.07 -28.47 -3.16
C ALA A 135 2.14 -29.46 -3.87
N ARG A 136 1.47 -29.03 -4.95
CA ARG A 136 0.65 -29.91 -5.80
C ARG A 136 1.50 -30.93 -6.54
N GLU A 137 2.59 -30.49 -7.16
CA GLU A 137 3.54 -31.37 -7.84
C GLU A 137 4.10 -32.43 -6.89
N LYS A 138 4.45 -32.03 -5.66
CA LYS A 138 4.91 -32.97 -4.63
C LYS A 138 3.86 -34.03 -4.31
N ARG A 139 2.59 -33.66 -4.11
CA ARG A 139 1.51 -34.64 -3.89
C ARG A 139 1.29 -35.55 -5.10
N ALA A 140 1.34 -35.01 -6.31
CA ALA A 140 1.20 -35.81 -7.53
C ALA A 140 2.35 -36.82 -7.65
N TRP A 141 3.57 -36.41 -7.31
CA TRP A 141 4.73 -37.28 -7.24
C TRP A 141 4.61 -38.34 -6.14
N GLU A 142 4.16 -37.97 -4.94
CA GLU A 142 3.91 -38.93 -3.84
C GLU A 142 2.86 -39.98 -4.24
N ALA A 143 1.81 -39.58 -4.96
CA ALA A 143 0.80 -40.49 -5.50
C ALA A 143 1.34 -41.42 -6.61
N SER A 144 2.39 -41.00 -7.33
CA SER A 144 3.05 -41.82 -8.35
C SER A 144 4.02 -42.86 -7.78
N LEU A 145 4.33 -42.80 -6.47
CA LEU A 145 5.26 -43.73 -5.84
C LEU A 145 4.68 -45.15 -5.75
N PRO A 146 5.49 -46.19 -6.02
CA PRO A 146 5.13 -47.58 -5.80
C PRO A 146 4.69 -47.84 -4.36
N PRO A 147 3.66 -48.67 -4.12
CA PRO A 147 3.19 -48.97 -2.77
C PRO A 147 4.28 -49.69 -1.96
N LEU A 148 4.31 -49.45 -0.66
CA LEU A 148 5.28 -50.05 0.27
C LEU A 148 5.16 -51.58 0.38
N SER A 149 4.03 -52.15 -0.02
CA SER A 149 3.76 -53.58 0.04
C SER A 149 4.52 -54.40 -1.01
N ASP A 150 4.96 -53.79 -2.12
CA ASP A 150 5.63 -54.51 -3.20
C ASP A 150 7.15 -54.46 -3.04
N LEU A 151 7.70 -55.58 -2.52
CA LEU A 151 9.14 -55.73 -2.26
C LEU A 151 10.00 -55.65 -3.53
N SER A 152 9.43 -55.96 -4.69
CA SER A 152 10.16 -55.94 -5.98
C SER A 152 10.45 -54.51 -6.47
N GLN A 153 9.66 -53.53 -6.04
CA GLN A 153 9.74 -52.13 -6.47
C GLN A 153 10.40 -51.21 -5.45
N LEU A 154 10.91 -51.75 -4.33
CA LEU A 154 11.53 -50.95 -3.26
C LEU A 154 12.74 -50.19 -3.73
N GLU A 155 13.60 -50.79 -4.56
CA GLU A 155 14.77 -50.11 -5.11
C GLU A 155 14.37 -48.94 -6.02
N LYS A 156 13.31 -49.12 -6.82
CA LYS A 156 12.77 -48.06 -7.67
C LYS A 156 12.21 -46.92 -6.82
N ARG A 157 11.46 -47.25 -5.76
CA ARG A 157 10.95 -46.26 -4.80
C ARG A 157 12.10 -45.50 -4.13
N ARG A 158 13.14 -46.20 -3.65
CA ARG A 158 14.32 -45.58 -3.03
C ARG A 158 14.99 -44.60 -3.99
N LYS A 159 15.27 -45.01 -5.23
CA LYS A 159 15.86 -44.14 -6.24
C LYS A 159 15.03 -42.88 -6.50
N MET A 160 13.71 -43.03 -6.63
CA MET A 160 12.82 -41.87 -6.82
C MET A 160 12.85 -40.93 -5.62
N MET A 161 12.84 -41.46 -4.39
CA MET A 161 12.98 -40.66 -3.17
C MET A 161 14.32 -39.90 -3.14
N ASP A 162 15.44 -40.59 -3.38
CA ASP A 162 16.78 -40.00 -3.39
C ASP A 162 16.92 -38.88 -4.44
N GLU A 163 16.30 -39.06 -5.61
CA GLU A 163 16.26 -38.06 -6.68
C GLU A 163 15.43 -36.84 -6.28
N GLN A 164 14.29 -37.06 -5.62
CA GLN A 164 13.43 -35.97 -5.17
C GLN A 164 14.08 -35.19 -4.02
N GLU A 165 14.73 -35.88 -3.08
CA GLU A 165 15.50 -35.24 -2.01
C GLU A 165 16.62 -34.36 -2.58
N ARG A 166 17.37 -34.84 -3.56
CA ARG A 166 18.40 -34.05 -4.26
C ARG A 166 17.81 -32.80 -4.92
N LYS A 167 16.66 -32.90 -5.57
CA LYS A 167 15.95 -31.74 -6.15
C LYS A 167 15.52 -30.74 -5.09
N GLU A 168 14.98 -31.22 -3.96
CA GLU A 168 14.59 -30.36 -2.85
C GLU A 168 15.79 -29.67 -2.20
N TRP A 169 16.91 -30.37 -2.04
CA TRP A 169 18.15 -29.79 -1.53
C TRP A 169 18.68 -28.70 -2.45
N ALA A 170 18.79 -28.97 -3.75
CA ALA A 170 19.24 -27.97 -4.73
C ALA A 170 18.31 -26.74 -4.82
N PHE A 171 17.03 -26.89 -4.49
CA PHE A 171 16.13 -25.74 -4.38
C PHE A 171 16.41 -24.92 -3.12
N ARG A 172 16.54 -25.58 -1.95
CA ARG A 172 16.84 -24.89 -0.69
C ARG A 172 18.17 -24.15 -0.75
N GLU A 173 19.19 -24.74 -1.37
CA GLU A 173 20.50 -24.12 -1.55
C GLU A 173 20.39 -22.82 -2.37
N ARG A 174 19.65 -22.85 -3.49
CA ARG A 174 19.38 -21.63 -4.29
C ARG A 174 18.60 -20.56 -3.54
N GLU A 175 17.64 -20.93 -2.69
CA GLU A 175 16.95 -19.97 -1.85
C GLU A 175 17.88 -19.34 -0.83
N ILE A 176 18.70 -20.14 -0.15
CA ILE A 176 19.68 -19.66 0.82
C ILE A 176 20.67 -18.70 0.16
N GLU A 177 21.22 -19.07 -1.01
CA GLU A 177 22.11 -18.19 -1.79
C GLU A 177 21.42 -16.86 -2.12
N LYS A 178 20.15 -16.89 -2.52
CA LYS A 178 19.36 -15.67 -2.78
C LYS A 178 19.20 -14.83 -1.51
N TYR A 179 18.92 -15.44 -0.36
CA TYR A 179 18.82 -14.74 0.92
C TYR A 179 20.15 -14.12 1.35
N ASP A 180 21.25 -14.85 1.20
CA ASP A 180 22.59 -14.37 1.53
C ASP A 180 23.01 -13.22 0.62
N LEU A 181 22.75 -13.33 -0.70
CA LEU A 181 22.96 -12.24 -1.66
C LEU A 181 22.13 -11.00 -1.32
N TYR A 182 20.86 -11.18 -0.94
CA TYR A 182 20.00 -10.08 -0.54
C TYR A 182 20.50 -9.42 0.75
N CYS A 183 20.95 -10.21 1.72
CA CYS A 183 21.56 -9.71 2.95
C CYS A 183 22.83 -8.90 2.66
N ALA A 184 23.72 -9.43 1.83
CA ALA A 184 24.94 -8.75 1.40
C ALA A 184 24.63 -7.43 0.68
N PHE A 185 23.68 -7.44 -0.27
CA PHE A 185 23.26 -6.24 -0.98
C PHE A 185 22.69 -5.18 -0.02
N ARG A 186 21.85 -5.60 0.93
CA ARG A 186 21.29 -4.70 1.94
C ARG A 186 22.37 -4.11 2.86
N LEU A 187 23.36 -4.91 3.26
CA LEU A 187 24.49 -4.44 4.07
C LEU A 187 25.38 -3.46 3.30
N MET A 188 25.60 -3.67 2.00
CA MET A 188 26.30 -2.72 1.13
C MET A 188 25.55 -1.39 1.06
N ALA A 189 24.25 -1.42 0.77
CA ALA A 189 23.43 -0.21 0.70
C ALA A 189 23.42 0.56 2.03
N VAL A 190 23.36 -0.12 3.18
CA VAL A 190 23.45 0.53 4.50
C VAL A 190 24.83 1.16 4.72
N SER A 191 25.90 0.51 4.27
CA SER A 191 27.27 1.03 4.39
C SER A 191 27.48 2.28 3.53
N ASP A 192 26.96 2.31 2.30
CA ASP A 192 27.04 3.47 1.41
C ASP A 192 26.32 4.69 2.02
N ASN A 193 25.12 4.49 2.59
CA ASN A 193 24.37 5.54 3.29
C ASN A 193 25.09 6.09 4.55
N LEU A 194 26.02 5.34 5.13
CA LEU A 194 26.85 5.79 6.26
C LEU A 194 28.09 6.57 5.80
N GLN A 195 28.58 6.33 4.57
CA GLN A 195 29.72 7.08 4.01
C GLN A 195 29.33 8.44 3.41
N GLU A 196 28.07 8.62 3.03
CA GLU A 196 27.53 9.89 2.52
C GLU A 196 27.16 10.92 3.61
N LYS A 197 27.46 10.65 4.90
CA LYS A 197 27.25 11.58 6.03
C LYS A 197 28.55 11.98 6.68
#